data_AF-A0A7S0GHX3-F1
#
_entry.id   AF-A0A7S0GHX3-F1
#
_cell.length_a   1.000
_cell.length_b   1.000
_cell.length_c   1.000
_cell.angle_alpha   90.00
_cell.angle_beta   90.00
_cell.angle_gamma   90.00
#
_symmetry.space_group_name_H-M   'P 1'
#
loop_
_entity.id
_entity.type
_entity.pdbx_description
1 polymer ?
#
loop_
_entity_poly.entity_id
_entity_poly.type
_entity_poly.pdbx_seq_one_letter_code
_entity_poly.pdbx_strand_id
1 'polypeptide(L)'
;ADGALDDVKFKHSVQMVKYQSNKFVVTVVDGTSGKTKNETFDRCIWAAGVQATPEKPSELLEMLQEYTGKVIHSSEARETFEDDVKGKRVMIIGDSSSAEDLALRAVKLGVEKVYICARSGEGAAYSTGCWPNKKVTALFGLPYKVVKETGFKVQAVYWSEKRQRYRRDDDEETVKVKDIDMVILATGYGCNLNMIDDSLKYDPDCEWQAPKGWIMDNNALTISLGNVDPSSNLDIGATCYPDVYRYLLISNPNMIYLTETEDTETPLIDLDVAAWLVLSYLTGQTDVPKEKEMIKAN
;
A
#
# COMPACT_ATOMS: atom_id res chain seq x y z
N ALA A 1 22.78 14.61 -24.70
CA ALA A 1 22.45 15.02 -23.34
C ALA A 1 21.01 14.63 -23.16
N ASP A 2 20.77 13.60 -22.35
CA ASP A 2 19.42 13.08 -22.16
C ASP A 2 18.65 13.92 -21.11
N GLY A 3 19.24 15.03 -20.64
CA GLY A 3 18.60 16.17 -19.98
C GLY A 3 18.16 15.87 -18.56
N ALA A 4 17.19 14.98 -18.40
CA ALA A 4 16.60 14.64 -17.11
C ALA A 4 17.46 13.64 -16.29
N LEU A 5 18.29 12.83 -16.96
CA LEU A 5 19.08 11.79 -16.29
C LEU A 5 20.49 12.25 -15.88
N ASP A 6 20.91 13.45 -16.31
CA ASP A 6 22.27 13.94 -16.08
C ASP A 6 22.57 14.14 -14.58
N ASP A 7 21.53 14.40 -13.77
CA ASP A 7 21.62 14.57 -12.31
C ASP A 7 21.31 13.28 -11.51
N VAL A 8 21.01 12.16 -12.19
CA VAL A 8 20.64 10.90 -11.53
C VAL A 8 21.88 10.06 -11.21
N LYS A 9 22.11 9.83 -9.91
CA LYS A 9 23.17 8.93 -9.43
C LYS A 9 22.65 7.50 -9.29
N PHE A 10 22.75 6.70 -10.36
CA PHE A 10 22.42 5.27 -10.29
C PHE A 10 23.35 4.49 -9.34
N LYS A 11 22.87 3.33 -8.85
CA LYS A 11 23.57 2.49 -7.87
C LYS A 11 23.94 3.22 -6.58
N HIS A 12 23.25 4.30 -6.24
CA HIS A 12 23.40 4.98 -4.96
C HIS A 12 22.16 4.74 -4.11
N SER A 13 22.32 3.99 -3.02
CA SER A 13 21.21 3.72 -2.11
C SER A 13 21.25 4.70 -0.95
N VAL A 14 20.19 5.48 -0.78
CA VAL A 14 19.95 6.18 0.47
C VAL A 14 19.84 5.15 1.60
N GLN A 15 20.39 5.46 2.76
CA GLN A 15 20.33 4.62 3.96
C GLN A 15 19.62 5.34 5.12
N MET A 16 19.73 6.67 5.18
CA MET A 16 19.18 7.48 6.25
C MET A 16 19.02 8.92 5.77
N VAL A 17 17.90 9.55 6.13
CA VAL A 17 17.62 10.98 5.94
C VAL A 17 17.33 11.59 7.31
N LYS A 18 18.12 12.57 7.73
CA LYS A 18 17.93 13.33 8.98
C LYS A 18 17.85 14.81 8.69
N TYR A 19 17.16 15.57 9.54
CA TYR A 19 17.14 17.03 9.46
C TYR A 19 17.86 17.64 10.67
N GLN A 20 18.97 18.32 10.43
CA GLN A 20 19.85 18.88 11.46
C GLN A 20 20.44 20.21 10.98
N SER A 21 20.52 21.21 11.87
CA SER A 21 21.09 22.52 11.55
C SER A 21 20.49 23.16 10.29
N ASN A 22 19.17 23.07 10.12
CA ASN A 22 18.41 23.56 8.96
C ASN A 22 18.82 22.96 7.60
N LYS A 23 19.39 21.75 7.61
CA LYS A 23 19.73 21.00 6.41
C LYS A 23 19.31 19.54 6.56
N PHE A 24 18.98 18.91 5.45
CA PHE A 24 18.90 17.45 5.36
C PHE A 24 20.31 16.90 5.29
N VAL A 25 20.61 15.89 6.09
CA VAL A 25 21.83 15.08 6.03
C VAL A 25 21.42 13.70 5.53
N VAL A 26 21.85 13.35 4.33
CA VAL A 26 21.49 12.11 3.65
C VAL A 26 22.70 11.19 3.62
N THR A 27 22.61 10.05 4.30
CA THR A 27 23.61 8.98 4.21
C THR A 27 23.33 8.14 2.98
N VAL A 28 24.33 8.00 2.11
CA VAL A 28 24.23 7.27 0.84
C VAL A 28 25.36 6.25 0.74
N VAL A 29 25.03 5.05 0.28
CA VAL A 29 26.00 4.01 -0.10
C VAL A 29 26.08 3.95 -1.62
N ASP A 30 27.28 4.17 -2.16
CA ASP A 30 27.58 3.90 -3.57
C ASP A 30 27.82 2.39 -3.75
N GLY A 31 26.90 1.71 -4.42
CA GLY A 31 26.96 0.27 -4.70
C GLY A 31 28.08 -0.15 -5.66
N THR A 32 28.74 0.79 -6.35
CA THR A 32 29.90 0.50 -7.20
C THR A 32 31.18 0.44 -6.39
N SER A 33 31.39 1.41 -5.48
CA SER A 33 32.60 1.49 -4.66
C SER A 33 32.45 0.90 -3.25
N GLY A 34 31.21 0.62 -2.82
CA GLY A 34 30.86 0.22 -1.46
C GLY A 34 31.02 1.34 -0.42
N LYS A 35 31.31 2.58 -0.85
CA LYS A 35 31.60 3.68 0.07
C LYS A 35 30.32 4.34 0.57
N THR A 36 30.29 4.61 1.87
CA THR A 36 29.27 5.43 2.51
C THR A 36 29.73 6.89 2.56
N LYS A 37 28.83 7.82 2.23
CA LYS A 37 29.05 9.26 2.34
C LYS A 37 27.81 9.95 2.88
N ASN A 38 28.01 11.14 3.47
CA ASN A 38 26.91 12.02 3.83
C ASN A 38 26.89 13.20 2.83
N GLU A 39 25.72 13.48 2.28
CA GLU A 39 25.47 14.67 1.45
C GLU A 39 24.44 15.56 2.18
N THR A 40 24.53 16.88 1.98
CA THR A 40 23.64 17.84 2.64
C THR A 40 22.80 18.61 1.65
N PHE A 41 21.50 18.80 1.96
CA PHE A 41 20.55 19.48 1.08
C PHE A 41 19.65 20.44 1.85
N ASP A 42 19.15 21.47 1.16
CA ASP A 42 18.16 22.41 1.71
C ASP A 42 16.75 21.81 1.77
N ARG A 43 16.42 20.95 0.81
CA ARG A 43 15.11 20.30 0.67
C ARG A 43 15.29 18.83 0.36
N CYS A 44 14.28 18.03 0.70
CA CYS A 44 14.22 16.61 0.39
C CYS A 44 12.88 16.29 -0.26
N ILE A 45 12.93 15.70 -1.46
CA ILE A 45 11.75 15.07 -2.08
C ILE A 45 11.94 13.56 -1.93
N TRP A 46 11.04 12.94 -1.19
CA TRP A 46 10.97 11.51 -1.02
C TRP A 46 9.97 10.90 -2.00
N ALA A 47 10.50 10.27 -3.03
CA ALA A 47 9.74 9.61 -4.10
C ALA A 47 10.07 8.12 -4.17
N ALA A 48 10.06 7.43 -3.03
CA ALA A 48 10.46 6.03 -2.93
C ALA A 48 9.31 5.01 -3.10
N GLY A 49 8.13 5.48 -3.50
CA GLY A 49 6.93 4.68 -3.77
C GLY A 49 6.17 4.21 -2.53
N VAL A 50 4.90 3.88 -2.74
CA VAL A 50 4.00 3.33 -1.69
C VAL A 50 3.94 1.81 -1.70
N GLN A 51 4.34 1.17 -2.81
CA GLN A 51 4.33 -0.28 -3.01
C GLN A 51 5.71 -0.92 -2.75
N ALA A 52 6.32 -0.64 -1.59
CA ALA A 52 7.74 -0.97 -1.37
C ALA A 52 7.97 -2.13 -0.39
N THR A 53 7.30 -2.11 0.77
CA THR A 53 7.53 -3.10 1.82
C THR A 53 6.41 -4.14 1.77
N PRO A 54 6.68 -5.41 1.46
CA PRO A 54 5.65 -6.47 1.47
C PRO A 54 4.90 -6.55 2.79
N GLU A 55 3.57 -6.50 2.76
CA GLU A 55 2.75 -6.65 3.96
C GLU A 55 2.55 -8.14 4.26
N LYS A 56 2.90 -8.57 5.46
CA LYS A 56 2.82 -9.99 5.87
C LYS A 56 2.16 -10.08 7.26
N PRO A 57 0.82 -10.18 7.33
CA PRO A 57 0.11 -10.17 8.59
C PRO A 57 0.59 -11.26 9.55
N SER A 58 0.95 -10.88 10.77
CA SER A 58 1.56 -11.78 11.76
C SER A 58 0.70 -13.00 12.07
N GLU A 59 -0.60 -12.80 12.30
CA GLU A 59 -1.58 -13.87 12.56
C GLU A 59 -1.62 -14.90 11.42
N LEU A 60 -1.45 -14.44 10.18
CA LEU A 60 -1.40 -15.31 9.01
C LEU A 60 -0.09 -16.09 8.94
N LEU A 61 1.05 -15.44 9.23
CA LEU A 61 2.35 -16.09 9.29
C LEU A 61 2.40 -17.15 10.39
N GLU A 62 1.83 -16.87 11.56
CA GLU A 62 1.71 -17.83 12.67
C GLU A 62 0.91 -19.07 12.24
N MET A 63 -0.24 -18.89 11.57
CA MET A 63 -1.05 -19.99 11.05
C MET A 63 -0.27 -20.83 10.02
N LEU A 64 0.53 -20.18 9.17
CA LEU A 64 1.32 -20.85 8.12
C LEU A 64 2.54 -21.59 8.66
N GLN A 65 2.90 -21.50 9.95
CA GLN A 65 4.00 -22.30 10.51
C GLN A 65 3.70 -23.81 10.48
N GLU A 66 2.43 -24.20 10.51
CA GLU A 66 2.00 -25.61 10.40
C GLU A 66 1.96 -26.10 8.93
N TYR A 67 2.08 -25.20 7.96
CA TYR A 67 2.01 -25.52 6.53
C TYR A 67 3.38 -25.96 6.01
N THR A 68 3.42 -27.08 5.30
CA THR A 68 4.69 -27.67 4.82
C THR A 68 5.04 -27.31 3.37
N GLY A 69 4.13 -26.64 2.65
CA GLY A 69 4.36 -26.19 1.29
C GLY A 69 5.09 -24.84 1.20
N LYS A 70 5.23 -24.33 -0.03
CA LYS A 70 5.96 -23.08 -0.28
C LYS A 70 5.09 -21.86 0.02
N VAL A 71 5.60 -20.91 0.79
CA VAL A 71 4.95 -19.61 1.03
C VAL A 71 5.82 -18.50 0.44
N ILE A 72 5.21 -17.61 -0.34
CA ILE A 72 5.88 -16.39 -0.84
C ILE A 72 4.95 -15.18 -0.72
N HIS A 73 5.51 -13.97 -0.75
CA HIS A 73 4.74 -12.78 -1.11
C HIS A 73 4.65 -12.60 -2.63
N SER A 74 3.65 -11.87 -3.10
CA SER A 74 3.46 -11.52 -4.51
C SER A 74 4.71 -10.90 -5.16
N SER A 75 5.43 -10.05 -4.41
CA SER A 75 6.72 -9.45 -4.81
C SER A 75 7.85 -10.45 -5.09
N GLU A 76 7.71 -11.70 -4.64
CA GLU A 76 8.70 -12.75 -4.79
C GLU A 76 8.39 -13.67 -5.99
N ALA A 77 7.28 -13.44 -6.72
CA ALA A 77 6.86 -14.23 -7.90
C ALA A 77 7.69 -13.91 -9.16
N ARG A 78 8.93 -14.43 -9.19
CA ARG A 78 9.96 -14.14 -10.21
C ARG A 78 9.87 -15.04 -11.46
N GLU A 79 10.95 -15.13 -12.23
CA GLU A 79 11.05 -15.94 -13.45
C GLU A 79 10.82 -17.43 -13.20
N THR A 80 11.24 -17.95 -12.03
CA THR A 80 11.04 -19.37 -11.63
C THR A 80 9.61 -19.69 -11.21
N PHE A 81 8.67 -18.75 -11.35
CA PHE A 81 7.29 -18.93 -10.91
C PHE A 81 6.58 -20.09 -11.62
N GLU A 82 6.94 -20.43 -12.87
CA GLU A 82 6.36 -21.59 -13.57
C GLU A 82 6.58 -22.90 -12.80
N ASP A 83 7.79 -23.14 -12.30
CA ASP A 83 8.13 -24.35 -11.53
C ASP A 83 7.31 -24.44 -10.23
N ASP A 84 6.93 -23.28 -9.69
CA ASP A 84 6.16 -23.19 -8.46
C ASP A 84 4.66 -23.48 -8.67
N VAL A 85 4.11 -23.29 -9.87
CA VAL A 85 2.65 -23.37 -10.12
C VAL A 85 2.22 -24.44 -11.12
N LYS A 86 3.08 -24.88 -12.04
CA LYS A 86 2.68 -25.78 -13.13
C LYS A 86 2.20 -27.13 -12.60
N GLY A 87 0.99 -27.52 -12.98
CA GLY A 87 0.36 -28.77 -12.53
C GLY A 87 0.06 -28.82 -11.03
N LYS A 88 0.14 -27.69 -10.33
CA LYS A 88 -0.03 -27.59 -8.88
C LYS A 88 -1.31 -26.87 -8.49
N ARG A 89 -1.68 -26.94 -7.22
CA ARG A 89 -2.82 -26.24 -6.63
C ARG A 89 -2.29 -25.10 -5.75
N VAL A 90 -2.69 -23.87 -6.08
CA VAL A 90 -2.16 -22.65 -5.48
C VAL A 90 -3.27 -21.96 -4.68
N MET A 91 -2.94 -21.46 -3.49
CA MET A 91 -3.77 -20.53 -2.74
C MET A 91 -3.16 -19.13 -2.84
N ILE A 92 -3.97 -18.13 -3.14
CA ILE A 92 -3.61 -16.71 -3.09
C ILE A 92 -4.46 -16.06 -2.00
N ILE A 93 -3.83 -15.34 -1.08
CA ILE A 93 -4.50 -14.66 0.03
C ILE A 93 -4.46 -13.16 -0.26
N GLY A 94 -5.63 -12.55 -0.40
CA GLY A 94 -5.82 -11.21 -0.97
C GLY A 94 -6.56 -11.28 -2.31
N ASP A 95 -7.33 -10.23 -2.63
CA ASP A 95 -8.28 -10.21 -3.73
C ASP A 95 -8.20 -8.99 -4.65
N SER A 96 -7.09 -8.23 -4.60
CA SER A 96 -6.86 -7.07 -5.48
C SER A 96 -5.94 -7.42 -6.67
N SER A 97 -5.40 -6.41 -7.35
CA SER A 97 -4.70 -6.50 -8.65
C SER A 97 -3.58 -7.55 -8.69
N SER A 98 -2.76 -7.67 -7.64
CA SER A 98 -1.69 -8.69 -7.59
C SER A 98 -2.25 -10.12 -7.57
N ALA A 99 -3.38 -10.34 -6.89
CA ALA A 99 -4.02 -11.64 -6.86
C ALA A 99 -4.60 -12.01 -8.23
N GLU A 100 -5.20 -11.02 -8.91
CA GLU A 100 -5.76 -11.21 -10.25
C GLU A 100 -4.67 -11.59 -11.27
N ASP A 101 -3.62 -10.76 -11.37
CA ASP A 101 -2.54 -10.98 -12.34
C ASP A 101 -1.81 -12.31 -12.08
N LEU A 102 -1.49 -12.62 -10.82
CA LEU A 102 -0.82 -13.88 -10.49
C LEU A 102 -1.71 -15.10 -10.74
N ALA A 103 -3.02 -15.00 -10.52
CA ALA A 103 -3.96 -16.06 -10.89
C ALA A 103 -4.00 -16.28 -12.41
N LEU A 104 -4.09 -15.22 -13.21
CA LEU A 104 -4.06 -15.30 -14.68
C LEU A 104 -2.73 -15.87 -15.18
N ARG A 105 -1.61 -15.41 -14.61
CA ARG A 105 -0.26 -15.90 -14.91
C ARG A 105 -0.15 -17.39 -14.57
N ALA A 106 -0.64 -17.83 -13.41
CA ALA A 106 -0.63 -19.24 -13.03
C ALA A 106 -1.48 -20.09 -13.99
N VAL A 107 -2.65 -19.60 -14.41
CA VAL A 107 -3.48 -20.27 -15.43
C VAL A 107 -2.73 -20.42 -16.75
N LYS A 108 -2.07 -19.35 -17.21
CA LYS A 108 -1.24 -19.36 -18.43
C LYS A 108 -0.11 -20.39 -18.33
N LEU A 109 0.50 -20.54 -17.15
CA LEU A 109 1.63 -21.44 -16.90
C LEU A 109 1.21 -22.88 -16.58
N GLY A 110 -0.08 -23.21 -16.67
CA GLY A 110 -0.56 -24.58 -16.56
C GLY A 110 -0.81 -25.05 -15.13
N VAL A 111 -1.15 -24.15 -14.20
CA VAL A 111 -1.65 -24.51 -12.87
C VAL A 111 -2.83 -25.49 -12.95
N GLU A 112 -2.96 -26.40 -11.97
CA GLU A 112 -4.13 -27.27 -11.87
C GLU A 112 -5.34 -26.46 -11.39
N LYS A 113 -5.18 -25.76 -10.27
CA LYS A 113 -6.25 -25.00 -9.60
C LYS A 113 -5.67 -23.81 -8.84
N VAL A 114 -6.38 -22.69 -8.83
CA VAL A 114 -6.11 -21.53 -7.96
C VAL A 114 -7.31 -21.30 -7.04
N TYR A 115 -7.04 -21.07 -5.76
CA TYR A 115 -8.00 -20.58 -4.78
C TYR A 115 -7.61 -19.16 -4.37
N ILE A 116 -8.50 -18.19 -4.55
CA ILE A 116 -8.30 -16.82 -4.07
C ILE A 116 -9.11 -16.68 -2.79
N CYS A 117 -8.49 -16.25 -1.69
CA CYS A 117 -9.13 -16.02 -0.40
C CYS A 117 -9.29 -14.52 -0.17
N ALA A 118 -10.52 -14.02 -0.24
CA ALA A 118 -10.87 -12.62 -0.14
C ALA A 118 -11.33 -12.25 1.27
N ARG A 119 -10.82 -11.13 1.82
CA ARG A 119 -11.26 -10.63 3.13
C ARG A 119 -12.57 -9.86 3.02
N SER A 120 -12.62 -8.86 2.14
CA SER A 120 -13.81 -8.00 1.93
C SER A 120 -14.69 -8.50 0.79
N GLY A 121 -14.11 -9.19 -0.21
CA GLY A 121 -14.87 -9.62 -1.39
C GLY A 121 -15.21 -8.47 -2.33
N GLU A 122 -14.49 -7.35 -2.21
CA GLU A 122 -14.68 -6.15 -3.02
C GLU A 122 -13.52 -5.93 -4.00
N GLY A 123 -12.41 -6.66 -3.83
CA GLY A 123 -11.25 -6.52 -4.70
C GLY A 123 -11.48 -7.00 -6.13
N ALA A 124 -10.65 -6.50 -7.05
CA ALA A 124 -10.72 -6.80 -8.49
C ALA A 124 -10.76 -8.30 -8.80
N ALA A 125 -9.95 -9.10 -8.12
CA ALA A 125 -9.88 -10.54 -8.33
C ALA A 125 -11.15 -11.26 -7.85
N TYR A 126 -11.73 -10.85 -6.71
CA TYR A 126 -12.99 -11.46 -6.26
C TYR A 126 -14.17 -11.07 -7.17
N SER A 127 -14.19 -9.82 -7.60
CA SER A 127 -15.21 -9.26 -8.50
C SER A 127 -15.14 -9.78 -9.94
N THR A 128 -14.08 -10.53 -10.29
CA THR A 128 -13.91 -11.11 -11.62
C THR A 128 -14.99 -12.17 -11.91
N GLY A 129 -15.98 -11.80 -12.73
CA GLY A 129 -17.15 -12.63 -13.02
C GLY A 129 -16.88 -13.91 -13.82
N CYS A 130 -15.73 -14.02 -14.50
CA CYS A 130 -15.35 -15.24 -15.20
C CYS A 130 -13.84 -15.44 -15.29
N TRP A 131 -13.40 -16.65 -14.96
CA TRP A 131 -11.99 -17.03 -15.00
C TRP A 131 -11.69 -17.98 -16.17
N PRO A 132 -10.55 -17.82 -16.86
CA PRO A 132 -10.16 -18.73 -17.94
C PRO A 132 -10.08 -20.18 -17.46
N ASN A 133 -10.54 -21.11 -18.31
CA ASN A 133 -10.45 -22.56 -18.09
C ASN A 133 -11.09 -23.09 -16.79
N LYS A 134 -11.91 -22.31 -16.09
CA LYS A 134 -12.54 -22.67 -14.79
C LYS A 134 -11.54 -23.13 -13.71
N LYS A 135 -10.29 -22.69 -13.82
CA LYS A 135 -9.20 -23.08 -12.93
C LYS A 135 -9.12 -22.27 -11.64
N VAL A 136 -9.75 -21.11 -11.59
CA VAL A 136 -9.73 -20.23 -10.40
C VAL A 136 -11.07 -20.33 -9.66
N THR A 137 -11.01 -20.32 -8.34
CA THR A 137 -12.17 -20.21 -7.45
C THR A 137 -11.88 -19.14 -6.41
N ALA A 138 -12.64 -18.06 -6.41
CA ALA A 138 -12.62 -17.07 -5.34
C ALA A 138 -13.51 -17.54 -4.18
N LEU A 139 -12.98 -17.42 -2.96
CA LEU A 139 -13.62 -17.80 -1.71
C LEU A 139 -13.74 -16.54 -0.86
N PHE A 140 -14.95 -16.27 -0.38
CA PHE A 140 -15.16 -15.23 0.62
C PHE A 140 -14.73 -15.76 1.98
N GLY A 141 -13.64 -15.22 2.52
CA GLY A 141 -13.05 -15.65 3.78
C GLY A 141 -11.54 -15.85 3.72
N LEU A 142 -10.94 -15.91 4.91
CA LEU A 142 -9.50 -16.09 5.10
C LEU A 142 -9.20 -17.50 5.64
N PRO A 143 -8.05 -18.09 5.26
CA PRO A 143 -7.59 -19.32 5.87
C PRO A 143 -7.26 -19.06 7.35
N TYR A 144 -7.80 -19.90 8.24
CA TYR A 144 -7.58 -19.76 9.69
C TYR A 144 -6.94 -20.99 10.34
N LYS A 145 -6.78 -22.09 9.59
CA LYS A 145 -6.19 -23.33 10.10
C LYS A 145 -5.66 -24.21 8.97
N VAL A 146 -4.42 -24.69 9.13
CA VAL A 146 -3.84 -25.77 8.34
C VAL A 146 -4.42 -27.12 8.79
N VAL A 147 -4.67 -28.02 7.83
CA VAL A 147 -5.23 -29.35 8.05
C VAL A 147 -4.50 -30.35 7.18
N LYS A 148 -3.95 -31.41 7.78
CA LYS A 148 -3.18 -32.44 7.06
C LYS A 148 -2.04 -31.84 6.23
N GLU A 149 -1.28 -30.93 6.82
CA GLU A 149 -0.05 -30.30 6.29
C GLU A 149 -0.23 -29.37 5.08
N THR A 150 -1.13 -29.67 4.15
CA THR A 150 -1.34 -28.91 2.90
C THR A 150 -2.79 -28.52 2.64
N GLY A 151 -3.72 -28.88 3.53
CA GLY A 151 -5.12 -28.42 3.47
C GLY A 151 -5.35 -27.19 4.34
N PHE A 152 -6.42 -26.46 4.05
CA PHE A 152 -6.83 -25.30 4.83
C PHE A 152 -8.32 -25.30 5.12
N LYS A 153 -8.69 -24.73 6.26
CA LYS A 153 -10.05 -24.24 6.54
C LYS A 153 -10.10 -22.75 6.29
N VAL A 154 -11.05 -22.33 5.47
CA VAL A 154 -11.31 -20.95 5.08
C VAL A 154 -12.71 -20.58 5.58
N GLN A 155 -12.88 -19.37 6.13
CA GLN A 155 -14.17 -18.90 6.62
C GLN A 155 -14.25 -17.38 6.51
N ALA A 156 -15.47 -16.88 6.29
CA ALA A 156 -15.78 -15.46 6.28
C ALA A 156 -15.34 -14.78 7.59
N VAL A 157 -15.05 -13.49 7.48
CA VAL A 157 -14.67 -12.65 8.63
C VAL A 157 -15.48 -11.36 8.63
N TYR A 158 -15.70 -10.79 9.80
CA TYR A 158 -16.32 -9.48 9.99
C TYR A 158 -15.43 -8.58 10.85
N TRP A 159 -15.52 -7.27 10.66
CA TRP A 159 -14.85 -6.30 11.52
C TRP A 159 -15.57 -6.19 12.87
N SER A 160 -14.84 -6.43 13.97
CA SER A 160 -15.39 -6.28 15.31
C SER A 160 -14.99 -4.94 15.91
N GLU A 161 -15.89 -3.95 15.84
CA GLU A 161 -15.67 -2.61 16.43
C GLU A 161 -15.21 -2.67 17.88
N LYS A 162 -15.83 -3.52 18.69
CA LYS A 162 -15.47 -3.68 20.10
C LYS A 162 -14.02 -4.14 20.31
N ARG A 163 -13.45 -4.89 19.37
CA ARG A 163 -12.12 -5.48 19.47
C ARG A 163 -11.10 -4.84 18.53
N GLN A 164 -11.55 -3.94 17.66
CA GLN A 164 -10.73 -3.27 16.64
C GLN A 164 -9.91 -4.29 15.83
N ARG A 165 -10.57 -5.39 15.42
CA ARG A 165 -9.97 -6.44 14.58
C ARG A 165 -11.01 -7.30 13.88
N TYR A 166 -10.58 -7.93 12.79
CA TYR A 166 -11.37 -8.94 12.12
C TYR A 166 -11.57 -10.19 12.98
N ARG A 167 -12.75 -10.80 12.85
CA ARG A 167 -13.09 -12.07 13.52
C ARG A 167 -13.77 -12.99 12.54
N ARG A 168 -13.56 -14.29 12.71
CA ARG A 168 -14.33 -15.30 11.99
C ARG A 168 -15.82 -15.12 12.28
N ASP A 169 -16.60 -15.25 11.22
CA ASP A 169 -18.04 -15.38 11.29
C ASP A 169 -18.40 -16.84 11.52
N ASP A 170 -18.82 -17.18 12.74
CA ASP A 170 -19.15 -18.55 13.12
C ASP A 170 -20.50 -19.01 12.52
N ASP A 171 -21.31 -18.08 11.99
CA ASP A 171 -22.57 -18.39 11.30
C ASP A 171 -22.34 -18.79 9.84
N GLU A 172 -21.18 -18.45 9.27
CA GLU A 172 -20.80 -18.78 7.89
C GLU A 172 -20.11 -20.14 7.78
N GLU A 173 -20.40 -20.85 6.67
CA GLU A 173 -19.85 -22.19 6.46
C GLU A 173 -18.32 -22.17 6.27
N THR A 174 -17.65 -23.13 6.90
CA THR A 174 -16.22 -23.35 6.66
C THR A 174 -16.00 -24.10 5.35
N VAL A 175 -15.28 -23.46 4.42
CA VAL A 175 -14.78 -24.11 3.19
C VAL A 175 -13.49 -24.86 3.50
N LYS A 176 -13.39 -26.11 3.04
CA LYS A 176 -12.18 -26.92 3.14
C LYS A 176 -11.51 -27.02 1.79
N VAL A 177 -10.29 -26.51 1.70
CA VAL A 177 -9.41 -26.72 0.54
C VAL A 177 -8.32 -27.71 0.92
N LYS A 178 -7.84 -28.47 -0.06
CA LYS A 178 -6.91 -29.58 0.15
C LYS A 178 -5.81 -29.54 -0.89
N ASP A 179 -4.71 -30.17 -0.53
CA ASP A 179 -3.58 -30.46 -1.41
C ASP A 179 -3.02 -29.18 -2.04
N ILE A 180 -2.86 -28.12 -1.25
CA ILE A 180 -2.30 -26.85 -1.70
C ILE A 180 -0.77 -26.94 -1.67
N ASP A 181 -0.15 -26.83 -2.84
CA ASP A 181 1.30 -26.93 -3.00
C ASP A 181 2.03 -25.61 -2.68
N MET A 182 1.33 -24.49 -2.85
CA MET A 182 1.87 -23.15 -2.65
C MET A 182 0.83 -22.16 -2.13
N VAL A 183 1.27 -21.29 -1.22
CA VAL A 183 0.55 -20.10 -0.76
C VAL A 183 1.27 -18.84 -1.25
N ILE A 184 0.52 -17.93 -1.85
CA ILE A 184 0.98 -16.61 -2.28
C ILE A 184 0.25 -15.57 -1.43
N LEU A 185 1.02 -14.75 -0.73
CA LEU A 185 0.52 -13.59 0.01
C LEU A 185 0.41 -12.41 -0.97
N ALA A 186 -0.81 -12.07 -1.38
CA ALA A 186 -1.15 -10.88 -2.16
C ALA A 186 -1.78 -9.84 -1.25
N THR A 187 -1.13 -9.59 -0.10
CA THR A 187 -1.66 -8.87 1.05
C THR A 187 -1.32 -7.38 1.06
N GLY A 188 -0.87 -6.84 -0.06
CA GLY A 188 -0.53 -5.43 -0.21
C GLY A 188 0.90 -5.12 0.21
N TYR A 189 1.19 -3.83 0.30
CA TYR A 189 2.50 -3.28 0.57
C TYR A 189 2.37 -2.03 1.43
N GLY A 190 3.39 -1.75 2.23
CA GLY A 190 3.57 -0.49 2.92
C GLY A 190 4.56 0.44 2.23
N CYS A 191 4.45 1.73 2.56
CA CYS A 191 5.33 2.78 2.09
C CYS A 191 6.80 2.58 2.49
N ASN A 192 7.73 3.05 1.67
CA ASN A 192 9.14 2.99 2.01
C ASN A 192 9.57 4.15 2.91
N LEU A 193 9.33 4.06 4.22
CA LEU A 193 9.72 5.11 5.18
C LEU A 193 10.91 4.70 6.06
N ASN A 194 11.43 3.48 5.90
CA ASN A 194 12.45 2.90 6.79
C ASN A 194 13.79 3.65 6.83
N MET A 195 14.07 4.45 5.79
CA MET A 195 15.31 5.25 5.65
C MET A 195 15.12 6.70 6.09
N ILE A 196 13.97 7.07 6.63
CA ILE A 196 13.66 8.42 7.09
C ILE A 196 13.71 8.43 8.61
N ASP A 197 14.27 9.48 9.21
CA ASP A 197 14.19 9.71 10.65
C ASP A 197 12.73 9.90 11.10
N ASP A 198 12.35 9.40 12.27
CA ASP A 198 10.95 9.41 12.73
C ASP A 198 10.36 10.83 12.77
N SER A 199 11.18 11.86 13.05
CA SER A 199 10.73 13.26 13.05
C SER A 199 10.31 13.80 11.68
N LEU A 200 10.62 13.08 10.61
CA LEU A 200 10.32 13.44 9.23
C LEU A 200 9.27 12.54 8.60
N LYS A 201 8.80 11.48 9.27
CA LYS A 201 7.78 10.57 8.74
C LYS A 201 6.39 11.16 8.88
N TYR A 202 5.53 10.89 7.90
CA TYR A 202 4.08 10.94 8.10
C TYR A 202 3.58 9.58 8.58
N ASP A 203 2.40 9.56 9.19
CA ASP A 203 1.71 8.33 9.56
C ASP A 203 0.82 7.83 8.39
N PRO A 204 1.19 6.73 7.70
CA PRO A 204 0.40 6.18 6.61
C PRO A 204 -0.89 5.50 7.09
N ASP A 205 -0.96 5.11 8.36
CA ASP A 205 -2.10 4.38 8.94
C ASP A 205 -3.05 5.33 9.70
N CYS A 206 -2.86 6.64 9.56
CA CYS A 206 -3.64 7.63 10.29
C CYS A 206 -5.07 7.73 9.74
N GLU A 207 -6.06 7.43 10.57
CA GLU A 207 -7.45 7.77 10.27
C GLU A 207 -7.65 9.28 10.46
N TRP A 208 -7.96 9.99 9.37
CA TRP A 208 -8.34 11.40 9.47
C TRP A 208 -9.65 11.50 10.28
N GLN A 209 -9.71 12.48 11.18
CA GLN A 209 -10.92 12.81 11.91
C GLN A 209 -11.18 14.30 11.82
N ALA A 210 -12.43 14.65 11.49
CA ALA A 210 -12.82 16.04 11.42
C ALA A 210 -12.61 16.70 12.81
N PRO A 211 -11.88 17.83 12.89
CA PRO A 211 -11.70 18.53 14.15
C PRO A 211 -13.04 18.92 14.77
N LYS A 212 -13.10 18.93 16.11
CA LYS A 212 -14.31 19.33 16.82
C LYS A 212 -14.73 20.75 16.44
N GLY A 213 -15.94 20.90 15.91
CA GLY A 213 -16.48 22.19 15.47
C GLY A 213 -15.97 22.66 14.11
N TRP A 214 -15.36 21.77 13.32
CA TRP A 214 -15.07 22.02 11.91
C TRP A 214 -16.37 22.31 11.15
N ILE A 215 -16.35 23.36 10.33
CA ILE A 215 -17.46 23.77 9.47
C ILE A 215 -16.85 24.11 8.11
N MET A 216 -17.46 23.61 7.04
CA MET A 216 -17.06 23.96 5.68
C MET A 216 -17.24 25.46 5.43
N ASP A 217 -16.28 26.10 4.75
CA ASP A 217 -16.43 27.49 4.34
C ASP A 217 -17.68 27.67 3.46
N ASN A 218 -18.32 28.84 3.55
CA ASN A 218 -19.52 29.17 2.78
C ASN A 218 -19.29 28.94 1.27
N ASN A 219 -20.13 28.10 0.67
CA ASN A 219 -20.09 27.76 -0.75
C ASN A 219 -21.50 27.77 -1.36
N ALA A 220 -21.60 27.44 -2.66
CA ALA A 220 -22.86 27.49 -3.39
C ALA A 220 -23.96 26.58 -2.80
N LEU A 221 -23.58 25.51 -2.11
CA LEU A 221 -24.52 24.56 -1.48
C LEU A 221 -24.97 25.02 -0.10
N THR A 222 -24.21 25.88 0.58
CA THR A 222 -24.52 26.34 1.95
C THR A 222 -25.89 27.02 2.03
N ILE A 223 -26.33 27.70 0.98
CA ILE A 223 -27.67 28.33 0.94
C ILE A 223 -28.80 27.30 1.04
N SER A 224 -28.60 26.12 0.44
CA SER A 224 -29.63 25.08 0.37
C SER A 224 -29.54 24.09 1.52
N LEU A 225 -28.32 23.75 1.93
CA LEU A 225 -28.05 22.70 2.92
C LEU A 225 -27.73 23.22 4.32
N GLY A 226 -27.42 24.52 4.45
CA GLY A 226 -26.88 25.08 5.67
C GLY A 226 -25.46 24.57 5.96
N ASN A 227 -25.09 24.58 7.25
CA ASN A 227 -23.87 23.92 7.71
C ASN A 227 -24.15 22.42 7.82
N VAL A 228 -23.35 21.59 7.16
CA VAL A 228 -23.46 20.13 7.19
C VAL A 228 -22.42 19.59 8.17
N ASP A 229 -22.86 18.79 9.13
CA ASP A 229 -21.95 18.08 10.02
C ASP A 229 -21.24 16.96 9.25
N PRO A 230 -19.92 16.74 9.47
CA PRO A 230 -19.22 15.59 8.93
C PRO A 230 -19.94 14.29 9.32
N SER A 231 -20.24 13.43 8.34
CA SER A 231 -20.87 12.15 8.59
C SER A 231 -19.93 11.24 9.37
N SER A 232 -20.43 10.62 10.44
CA SER A 232 -19.72 9.54 11.16
C SER A 232 -19.65 8.23 10.35
N ASN A 233 -20.35 8.16 9.22
CA ASN A 233 -20.52 6.95 8.41
C ASN A 233 -19.91 7.06 7.01
N LEU A 234 -19.34 8.23 6.65
CA LEU A 234 -18.62 8.38 5.39
C LEU A 234 -17.18 7.93 5.62
N ASP A 235 -16.81 6.83 4.98
CA ASP A 235 -15.41 6.47 4.80
C ASP A 235 -14.77 7.51 3.86
N ILE A 236 -13.97 8.38 4.45
CA ILE A 236 -13.14 9.33 3.72
C ILE A 236 -11.94 8.55 3.22
N GLY A 237 -12.09 7.98 2.02
CA GLY A 237 -11.11 7.09 1.42
C GLY A 237 -9.64 7.58 1.48
N ALA A 238 -8.75 6.61 1.34
CA ALA A 238 -7.32 6.55 1.68
C ALA A 238 -6.36 7.56 1.00
N THR A 239 -6.74 8.83 0.84
CA THR A 239 -5.96 9.81 0.07
C THR A 239 -5.61 11.10 0.82
N CYS A 240 -6.06 11.27 2.07
CA CYS A 240 -5.64 12.38 2.92
C CYS A 240 -4.79 11.89 4.08
N TYR A 241 -3.48 12.15 4.01
CA TYR A 241 -2.60 11.98 5.16
C TYR A 241 -2.65 13.26 6.00
N PRO A 242 -3.10 13.21 7.27
CA PRO A 242 -3.29 14.41 8.10
C PRO A 242 -2.03 15.26 8.26
N ASP A 243 -0.85 14.63 8.20
CA ASP A 243 0.44 15.28 8.36
C ASP A 243 1.04 15.83 7.05
N VAL A 244 0.41 15.56 5.91
CA VAL A 244 0.94 15.92 4.58
C VAL A 244 -0.06 16.81 3.84
N TYR A 245 0.22 18.10 3.77
CA TYR A 245 -0.56 19.06 2.99
C TYR A 245 -0.01 19.14 1.57
N ARG A 246 -0.75 18.61 0.58
CA ARG A 246 -0.38 18.68 -0.84
C ARG A 246 1.10 18.38 -1.08
N TYR A 247 1.53 17.20 -0.62
CA TYR A 247 2.90 16.67 -0.68
C TYR A 247 3.90 17.30 0.31
N LEU A 248 3.58 18.39 1.00
CA LEU A 248 4.45 19.00 2.01
C LEU A 248 4.20 18.36 3.37
N LEU A 249 5.27 17.88 4.02
CA LEU A 249 5.16 17.50 5.43
C LEU A 249 4.89 18.76 6.26
N ILE A 250 3.76 18.82 6.97
CA ILE A 250 3.30 20.01 7.68
C ILE A 250 4.31 20.47 8.73
N SER A 251 4.91 19.53 9.46
CA SER A 251 5.89 19.81 10.52
C SER A 251 7.23 20.33 9.98
N ASN A 252 7.57 20.04 8.73
CA ASN A 252 8.76 20.55 8.04
C ASN A 252 8.53 20.58 6.51
N PRO A 253 8.06 21.71 5.95
CA PRO A 253 7.71 21.80 4.53
C PRO A 253 8.88 21.74 3.54
N ASN A 254 10.12 21.62 4.04
CA ASN A 254 11.27 21.30 3.20
C ASN A 254 11.39 19.78 2.95
N MET A 255 10.64 18.95 3.68
CA MET A 255 10.42 17.54 3.42
C MET A 255 9.13 17.39 2.60
N ILE A 256 9.26 16.76 1.43
CA ILE A 256 8.18 16.64 0.44
C ILE A 256 8.01 15.16 0.09
N TYR A 257 6.79 14.67 0.10
CA TYR A 257 6.43 13.30 -0.28
C TYR A 257 5.79 13.30 -1.66
N LEU A 258 6.51 12.81 -2.66
CA LEU A 258 5.99 12.69 -4.02
C LEU A 258 5.66 11.23 -4.30
N THR A 259 4.40 10.87 -4.15
CA THR A 259 3.91 9.50 -4.34
C THR A 259 2.62 9.49 -5.13
N GLU A 260 2.33 8.38 -5.81
CA GLU A 260 0.99 8.10 -6.29
C GLU A 260 -0.01 8.00 -5.12
N THR A 261 -1.27 8.35 -5.39
CA THR A 261 -2.39 8.03 -4.49
C THR A 261 -2.78 6.57 -4.66
N GLU A 262 -3.21 5.89 -3.60
CA GLU A 262 -3.42 4.44 -3.60
C GLU A 262 -4.48 3.94 -4.61
N ASP A 263 -5.43 4.80 -5.01
CA ASP A 263 -6.59 4.44 -5.85
C ASP A 263 -6.62 5.09 -7.24
N THR A 264 -5.50 5.60 -7.76
CA THR A 264 -5.51 6.27 -9.07
C THR A 264 -5.53 5.30 -10.24
N GLU A 265 -6.45 5.51 -11.18
CA GLU A 265 -6.44 4.84 -12.49
C GLU A 265 -5.37 5.44 -13.44
N THR A 266 -4.82 6.61 -13.09
CA THR A 266 -3.90 7.38 -13.94
C THR A 266 -2.63 7.82 -13.18
N PRO A 267 -1.84 6.88 -12.62
CA PRO A 267 -0.74 7.20 -11.70
C PRO A 267 0.32 8.12 -12.32
N LEU A 268 0.61 7.96 -13.61
CA LEU A 268 1.62 8.78 -14.29
C LEU A 268 1.16 10.24 -14.46
N ILE A 269 -0.13 10.47 -14.71
CA ILE A 269 -0.67 11.83 -14.87
C ILE A 269 -0.71 12.51 -13.50
N ASP A 270 -1.14 11.79 -12.47
CA ASP A 270 -1.21 12.32 -11.11
C ASP A 270 0.17 12.68 -10.58
N LEU A 271 1.17 11.83 -10.83
CA LEU A 271 2.56 12.12 -10.50
C LEU A 271 3.11 13.33 -11.26
N ASP A 272 2.73 13.52 -12.53
CA ASP A 272 3.15 14.68 -13.31
C ASP A 272 2.55 15.98 -12.73
N VAL A 273 1.24 15.98 -12.44
CA VAL A 273 0.56 17.11 -11.79
C VAL A 273 1.18 17.41 -10.42
N ALA A 274 1.45 16.38 -9.63
CA ALA A 274 2.12 16.50 -8.34
C ALA A 274 3.53 17.10 -8.47
N ALA A 275 4.32 16.62 -9.44
CA ALA A 275 5.67 17.11 -9.70
C ALA A 275 5.67 18.59 -10.12
N TRP A 276 4.71 19.03 -10.95
CA TRP A 276 4.53 20.44 -11.30
C TRP A 276 4.18 21.30 -10.10
N LEU A 277 3.30 20.84 -9.21
CA LEU A 277 2.98 21.55 -7.98
C LEU A 277 4.22 21.66 -7.08
N VAL A 278 4.94 20.56 -6.87
CA VAL A 278 6.19 20.56 -6.09
C VAL A 278 7.21 21.52 -6.69
N LEU A 279 7.41 21.50 -8.01
CA LEU A 279 8.30 22.44 -8.71
C LEU A 279 7.89 23.89 -8.49
N SER A 280 6.59 24.20 -8.46
CA SER A 280 6.10 25.55 -8.20
C SER A 280 6.46 26.05 -6.79
N TYR A 281 6.44 25.17 -5.77
CA TYR A 281 6.94 25.50 -4.43
C TYR A 281 8.45 25.72 -4.42
N LEU A 282 9.19 24.85 -5.12
CA LEU A 282 10.65 24.91 -5.18
C LEU A 282 11.17 26.18 -5.87
N THR A 283 10.44 26.65 -6.89
CA THR A 283 10.79 27.84 -7.68
C THR A 283 10.21 29.14 -7.10
N GLY A 284 9.38 29.05 -6.05
CA GLY A 284 8.71 30.20 -5.44
C GLY A 284 7.59 30.78 -6.30
N GLN A 285 7.10 30.04 -7.30
CA GLN A 285 5.90 30.42 -8.05
C GLN A 285 4.62 30.27 -7.21
N THR A 286 4.62 29.28 -6.32
CA THR A 286 3.58 29.07 -5.32
C THR A 286 4.18 29.22 -3.94
N ASP A 287 3.57 30.06 -3.10
CA ASP A 287 3.99 30.21 -1.70
C ASP A 287 3.67 28.94 -0.90
N VAL A 288 4.60 28.53 -0.04
CA VAL A 288 4.36 27.49 0.95
C VAL A 288 3.53 28.10 2.09
N PRO A 289 2.30 27.61 2.35
CA PRO A 289 1.47 28.17 3.42
C PRO A 289 2.09 27.95 4.80
N LYS A 290 1.64 28.73 5.79
CA LYS A 290 2.08 28.51 7.17
C LYS A 290 1.45 27.22 7.71
N GLU A 291 2.12 26.61 8.69
CA GLU A 291 1.66 25.37 9.36
C GLU A 291 0.17 25.39 9.73
N LYS A 292 -0.30 26.46 10.38
CA LYS A 292 -1.72 26.60 10.78
C LYS A 292 -2.68 26.67 9.59
N GLU A 293 -2.24 27.21 8.47
CA GLU A 293 -3.05 27.30 7.24
C GLU A 293 -3.11 25.94 6.57
N MET A 294 -1.99 25.21 6.52
CA MET A 294 -1.94 23.83 6.04
C MET A 294 -2.86 22.92 6.86
N ILE A 295 -2.75 22.93 8.19
CA ILE A 295 -3.60 22.12 9.08
C ILE A 295 -5.09 22.45 8.90
N LYS A 296 -5.43 23.72 8.68
CA LYS A 296 -6.83 24.11 8.48
C LYS A 296 -7.36 23.66 7.12
N ALA A 297 -6.52 23.70 6.09
CA ALA A 297 -6.90 23.44 4.70
C ALA A 297 -6.82 21.97 4.30
N ASN A 298 -6.01 21.17 4.99
CA ASN A 298 -5.92 19.71 4.86
C ASN A 298 -7.16 19.03 5.47
#